data_AF-A0A0D1VXN1-F1
#
_entry.id   AF-A0A0D1VXN1-F1
#
_cell.length_a   1.000
_cell.length_b   1.000
_cell.length_c   1.000
_cell.angle_alpha   90.00
_cell.angle_beta   90.00
_cell.angle_gamma   90.00
#
_symmetry.space_group_name_H-M   'P 1'
#
loop_
_entity.id
_entity.type
_entity.pdbx_description
1 polymer ?
#
loop_
_entity_poly.entity_id
_entity_poly.type
_entity_poly.pdbx_seq_one_letter_code
_entity_poly.pdbx_strand_id
1 'polypeptide(L)'
;MRKVAKIGLSCLLALTVAAPVVAIPGAIEAAPKKATTKKTYTATERAYIKYQSDTLYKLRTQTEEIMNLMDKADDYEDEAFLILITNKLDAWNKTLKQATKYRPQDVPGTLQKAQGFFSAAQKHNLVTYQLLNNVVQNAETISDEKLEKDMEKFVREYISFKAKAGSFNEEINRLNKIYK
;
A
#
# COMPACT_ATOMS: atom_id res chain seq x y z
N MET A 1 -12.40 -29.44 12.86
CA MET A 1 -10.93 -29.62 12.80
C MET A 1 -10.40 -28.75 11.68
N ARG A 2 -9.70 -27.67 12.03
CA ARG A 2 -9.53 -26.45 11.22
C ARG A 2 -8.21 -26.46 10.46
N LYS A 3 -8.26 -26.16 9.15
CA LYS A 3 -7.11 -26.14 8.23
C LYS A 3 -6.39 -24.79 8.14
N VAL A 4 -6.85 -23.76 8.87
CA VAL A 4 -6.37 -22.38 8.71
C VAL A 4 -5.00 -22.13 9.37
N ALA A 5 -4.52 -23.05 10.22
CA ALA A 5 -3.39 -22.79 11.13
C ALA A 5 -1.96 -23.10 10.60
N LYS A 6 -1.73 -23.26 9.29
CA LYS A 6 -0.42 -23.78 8.82
C LYS A 6 0.33 -23.06 7.69
N ILE A 7 -0.14 -21.94 7.16
CA ILE A 7 0.55 -21.28 6.03
C ILE A 7 1.13 -19.93 6.45
N GLY A 8 2.15 -19.98 7.30
CA GLY A 8 2.76 -18.78 7.86
C GLY A 8 4.23 -18.94 8.18
N LEU A 9 5.03 -19.64 7.35
CA LEU A 9 6.48 -19.69 7.57
C LEU A 9 7.30 -20.18 6.36
N SER A 10 7.38 -19.40 5.29
CA SER A 10 8.56 -19.40 4.39
C SER A 10 8.32 -18.50 3.19
N CYS A 11 8.96 -17.32 3.15
CA CYS A 11 9.40 -16.66 1.91
C CYS A 11 10.25 -15.38 2.14
N LEU A 12 10.75 -15.13 3.36
CA LEU A 12 11.52 -13.93 3.69
C LEU A 12 12.98 -14.24 4.03
N LEU A 13 13.72 -14.88 3.13
CA LEU A 13 15.18 -14.96 3.23
C LEU A 13 15.81 -14.98 1.83
N ALA A 14 16.26 -13.82 1.36
CA ALA A 14 17.49 -13.64 0.58
C ALA A 14 17.66 -12.16 0.16
N LEU A 15 18.33 -11.38 1.00
CA LEU A 15 19.04 -10.17 0.57
C LEU A 15 20.48 -10.30 1.07
N THR A 16 21.30 -11.01 0.30
CA THR A 16 22.75 -11.04 0.51
C THR A 16 23.40 -9.85 -0.19
N VAL A 17 24.19 -9.15 0.61
CA VAL A 17 24.98 -7.96 0.30
C VAL A 17 26.07 -8.28 -0.70
N ALA A 18 26.24 -7.43 -1.71
CA ALA A 18 27.50 -7.31 -2.44
C ALA A 18 27.72 -5.84 -2.84
N ALA A 19 28.81 -5.28 -2.33
CA ALA A 19 29.51 -4.09 -2.83
C ALA A 19 30.99 -4.49 -2.94
N PRO A 20 31.91 -3.70 -3.53
CA PRO A 20 31.80 -2.63 -4.54
C PRO A 20 32.78 -2.88 -5.72
N VAL A 21 32.75 -2.07 -6.80
CA VAL A 21 33.99 -1.54 -7.41
C VAL A 21 33.71 -0.17 -8.02
N VAL A 22 34.48 0.81 -7.58
CA VAL A 22 34.54 2.19 -8.08
C VAL A 22 35.43 2.22 -9.33
N ALA A 23 34.96 2.85 -10.41
CA ALA A 23 35.83 3.38 -11.46
C ALA A 23 35.59 4.89 -11.54
N ILE A 24 36.65 5.66 -11.33
CA ILE A 24 36.65 7.14 -11.39
C ILE A 24 36.90 7.53 -12.86
N PRO A 25 36.00 8.25 -13.55
CA PRO A 25 36.37 9.00 -14.74
C PRO A 25 36.82 10.41 -14.33
N GLY A 26 37.84 10.92 -15.03
CA GLY A 26 38.51 12.18 -14.78
C GLY A 26 37.62 13.43 -14.88
N ALA A 27 38.15 14.54 -14.35
CA ALA A 27 37.48 15.81 -14.26
C ALA A 27 37.08 16.35 -15.65
N ILE A 28 35.77 16.36 -15.92
CA ILE A 28 35.18 17.16 -16.99
C ILE A 28 34.83 18.51 -16.37
N GLU A 29 35.38 19.58 -16.92
CA GLU A 29 35.07 20.95 -16.52
C GLU A 29 33.55 21.18 -16.58
N ALA A 30 32.97 21.51 -15.43
CA ALA A 30 31.53 21.70 -15.29
C ALA A 30 31.12 22.98 -16.03
N ALA A 31 30.29 22.83 -17.05
CA ALA A 31 29.57 23.95 -17.67
C ALA A 31 28.84 24.78 -16.59
N PRO A 32 28.74 26.11 -16.74
CA PRO A 32 28.14 26.98 -15.74
C PRO A 32 26.71 26.54 -15.42
N LYS A 33 26.47 26.22 -14.14
CA LYS A 33 25.16 25.82 -13.62
C LYS A 33 24.15 26.93 -13.93
N LYS A 34 23.28 26.72 -14.92
CA LYS A 34 22.09 27.56 -15.11
C LYS A 34 21.37 27.67 -13.77
N ALA A 35 21.17 28.90 -13.29
CA ALA A 35 20.43 29.19 -12.07
C ALA A 35 19.07 28.48 -12.17
N THR A 36 18.92 27.38 -11.44
CA THR A 36 17.72 26.57 -11.47
C THR A 36 16.74 27.26 -10.53
N THR A 37 15.83 28.06 -11.08
CA THR A 37 14.71 28.60 -10.32
C THR A 37 13.97 27.41 -9.69
N LYS A 38 14.06 27.28 -8.37
CA LYS A 38 13.40 26.19 -7.65
C LYS A 38 11.91 26.40 -7.83
N LYS A 39 11.25 25.42 -8.45
CA LYS A 39 9.80 25.42 -8.58
C LYS A 39 9.21 25.23 -7.19
N THR A 40 8.04 25.80 -6.94
CA THR A 40 7.33 25.69 -5.67
C THR A 40 5.99 25.03 -5.96
N TYR A 41 5.52 24.18 -5.04
CA TYR A 41 4.16 23.67 -5.18
C TYR A 41 3.14 24.81 -5.03
N THR A 42 2.04 24.70 -5.75
CA THR A 42 0.81 25.44 -5.48
C THR A 42 0.15 24.93 -4.19
N ALA A 43 -0.78 25.71 -3.64
CA ALA A 43 -1.56 25.27 -2.48
C ALA A 43 -2.38 24.01 -2.79
N THR A 44 -2.94 23.92 -4.00
CA THR A 44 -3.71 22.76 -4.47
C THR A 44 -2.86 21.50 -4.55
N GLU A 45 -1.65 21.59 -5.10
CA GLU A 45 -0.72 20.44 -5.15
C GLU A 45 -0.31 19.98 -3.75
N ARG A 46 -0.01 20.90 -2.83
CA ARG A 46 0.29 20.53 -1.43
C ARG A 46 -0.88 19.83 -0.75
N ALA A 47 -2.09 20.37 -0.90
CA ALA A 47 -3.29 19.79 -0.33
C ALA A 47 -3.56 18.38 -0.88
N TYR A 48 -3.36 18.19 -2.18
CA TYR A 48 -3.49 16.90 -2.84
C TYR A 48 -2.44 15.89 -2.36
N ILE A 49 -1.15 16.27 -2.32
CA ILE A 49 -0.06 15.39 -1.86
C ILE A 49 -0.32 14.95 -0.43
N LYS A 50 -0.68 15.89 0.45
CA LYS A 50 -1.00 15.61 1.85
C LYS A 50 -2.15 14.62 1.93
N TYR A 51 -3.25 14.90 1.25
CA TYR A 51 -4.44 14.04 1.28
C TYR A 51 -4.13 12.60 0.84
N GLN A 52 -3.42 12.42 -0.27
CA GLN A 52 -3.09 11.07 -0.77
C GLN A 52 -2.09 10.34 0.11
N SER A 53 -1.10 11.06 0.64
CA SER A 53 -0.12 10.50 1.57
C SER A 53 -0.79 10.03 2.86
N ASP A 54 -1.66 10.87 3.45
CA ASP A 54 -2.44 10.54 4.65
C ASP A 54 -3.37 9.35 4.39
N THR A 55 -4.00 9.30 3.22
CA THR A 55 -4.90 8.20 2.84
C THR A 55 -4.13 6.89 2.69
N LEU A 56 -3.00 6.87 1.98
CA LEU A 56 -2.18 5.67 1.84
C LEU A 56 -1.58 5.22 3.17
N TYR A 57 -1.17 6.16 4.02
CA TYR A 57 -0.71 5.84 5.37
C TYR A 57 -1.79 5.11 6.16
N LYS A 58 -3.01 5.65 6.20
CA LYS A 58 -4.14 5.01 6.89
C LYS A 58 -4.47 3.63 6.33
N LEU A 59 -4.54 3.49 5.00
CA LEU A 59 -4.80 2.19 4.38
C LEU A 59 -3.72 1.17 4.72
N ARG A 60 -2.43 1.56 4.72
CA ARG A 60 -1.33 0.67 5.12
C ARG A 60 -1.48 0.23 6.57
N THR A 61 -1.67 1.18 7.50
CA THR A 61 -1.81 0.88 8.92
C THR A 61 -2.99 -0.04 9.18
N GLN A 62 -4.16 0.22 8.58
CA GLN A 62 -5.33 -0.63 8.72
C GLN A 62 -5.10 -2.05 8.17
N THR A 63 -4.48 -2.16 7.00
CA THR A 63 -4.17 -3.49 6.44
C THR A 63 -3.15 -4.23 7.33
N GLU A 64 -2.12 -3.57 7.82
CA GLU A 64 -1.11 -4.17 8.72
C GLU A 64 -1.68 -4.57 10.08
N GLU A 65 -2.56 -3.75 10.67
CA GLU A 65 -3.30 -4.10 11.90
C GLU A 65 -4.13 -5.36 11.71
N ILE A 66 -4.76 -5.53 10.55
CA ILE A 66 -5.54 -6.72 10.22
C ILE A 66 -4.64 -7.94 10.00
N MET A 67 -3.51 -7.79 9.31
CA MET A 67 -2.52 -8.87 9.19
C MET A 67 -2.08 -9.36 10.57
N ASN A 68 -1.69 -8.42 11.45
CA ASN A 68 -1.27 -8.73 12.81
C ASN A 68 -2.39 -9.34 13.65
N LEU A 69 -3.66 -8.96 13.39
CA LEU A 69 -4.81 -9.57 14.05
C LEU A 69 -5.01 -11.01 13.58
N MET A 70 -4.90 -11.28 12.27
CA MET A 70 -5.01 -12.64 11.72
C MET A 70 -3.90 -13.57 12.22
N ASP A 71 -2.67 -13.06 12.37
CA ASP A 71 -1.55 -13.84 12.93
C ASP A 71 -1.78 -14.26 14.40
N LYS A 72 -2.69 -13.56 15.09
CA LYS A 72 -3.08 -13.83 16.48
C LYS A 72 -4.46 -14.46 16.58
N ALA A 73 -5.04 -14.95 15.49
CA ALA A 73 -6.42 -15.46 15.50
C ALA A 73 -6.64 -16.57 16.54
N ASP A 74 -5.64 -17.43 16.74
CA ASP A 74 -5.68 -18.54 17.70
C ASP A 74 -5.68 -18.07 19.18
N ASP A 75 -5.35 -16.79 19.45
CA ASP A 75 -5.36 -16.21 20.80
C ASP A 75 -6.78 -15.80 21.25
N TYR A 76 -7.77 -15.85 20.38
CA TYR A 76 -9.13 -15.37 20.63
C TYR A 76 -10.17 -16.49 20.52
N GLU A 77 -11.26 -16.36 21.29
CA GLU A 77 -12.48 -17.11 21.00
C GLU A 77 -13.09 -16.64 19.67
N ASP A 78 -13.67 -17.57 18.92
CA ASP A 78 -14.10 -17.33 17.52
C ASP A 78 -15.06 -16.14 17.38
N GLU A 79 -16.02 -16.00 18.28
CA GLU A 79 -17.01 -14.91 18.26
C GLU A 79 -16.35 -13.56 18.57
N ALA A 80 -15.44 -13.53 19.56
CA ALA A 80 -14.68 -12.33 19.90
C ALA A 80 -13.77 -11.90 18.74
N PHE A 81 -13.11 -12.85 18.08
CA PHE A 81 -12.30 -12.60 16.90
C PHE A 81 -13.14 -12.02 15.75
N LEU A 82 -14.31 -12.62 15.49
CA LEU A 82 -15.21 -12.20 14.41
C LEU A 82 -15.70 -10.75 14.60
N ILE A 83 -16.04 -10.38 15.85
CA ILE A 83 -16.42 -9.00 16.18
C ILE A 83 -15.25 -8.03 15.93
N LEU A 84 -14.04 -8.40 16.36
CA LEU A 84 -12.85 -7.54 16.18
C LEU A 84 -12.52 -7.34 14.70
N ILE A 85 -12.49 -8.41 13.90
CA ILE A 85 -12.15 -8.31 12.48
C ILE A 85 -13.21 -7.52 11.70
N THR A 86 -14.50 -7.70 12.04
CA THR A 86 -15.60 -6.93 11.42
C THR A 86 -15.46 -5.43 11.69
N ASN A 87 -15.18 -5.04 12.93
CA ASN A 87 -14.95 -3.64 13.28
C ASN A 87 -13.77 -3.02 12.52
N LYS A 88 -12.69 -3.79 12.32
CA LYS A 88 -11.52 -3.35 11.55
C LYS A 88 -11.84 -3.24 10.05
N LEU A 89 -12.60 -4.18 9.49
CA LEU A 89 -13.08 -4.12 8.11
C LEU A 89 -13.98 -2.90 7.88
N ASP A 90 -14.86 -2.55 8.82
CA ASP A 90 -15.70 -1.35 8.72
C ASP A 90 -14.88 -0.07 8.70
N ALA A 91 -13.86 0.04 9.56
CA ALA A 91 -12.95 1.17 9.56
C ALA A 91 -12.19 1.28 8.23
N TRP A 92 -11.74 0.14 7.69
CA TRP A 92 -11.06 0.07 6.40
C TRP A 92 -11.97 0.50 5.25
N ASN A 93 -13.21 0.00 5.21
CA ASN A 93 -14.20 0.38 4.21
C ASN A 93 -14.47 1.91 4.20
N LYS A 94 -14.53 2.54 5.38
CA LYS A 94 -14.66 4.00 5.49
C LYS A 94 -13.48 4.72 4.83
N THR A 95 -12.25 4.25 5.02
CA THR A 95 -11.06 4.84 4.40
C THR A 95 -11.01 4.58 2.89
N LEU A 96 -11.43 3.41 2.42
CA LEU A 96 -11.55 3.11 0.99
C LEU A 96 -12.55 4.03 0.28
N LYS A 97 -13.70 4.29 0.92
CA LYS A 97 -14.70 5.27 0.44
C LYS A 97 -14.16 6.69 0.44
N GLN A 98 -13.31 7.05 1.39
CA GLN A 98 -12.66 8.36 1.38
C GLN A 98 -11.72 8.48 0.18
N ALA A 99 -10.92 7.46 -0.11
CA ALA A 99 -9.85 7.49 -1.12
C ALA A 99 -10.31 7.89 -2.55
N THR A 100 -11.61 7.84 -2.84
CA THR A 100 -12.20 8.25 -4.13
C THR A 100 -12.47 9.76 -4.26
N LYS A 101 -11.99 10.58 -3.32
CA LYS A 101 -12.29 12.02 -3.25
C LYS A 101 -11.95 12.81 -4.52
N TYR A 102 -10.81 12.53 -5.17
CA TYR A 102 -10.36 13.26 -6.36
C TYR A 102 -10.74 12.53 -7.63
N ARG A 103 -11.38 13.25 -8.55
CA ARG A 103 -11.63 12.73 -9.90
C ARG A 103 -10.39 12.97 -10.77
N PRO A 104 -10.17 12.19 -11.85
CA PRO A 104 -8.98 12.34 -12.70
C PRO A 104 -8.75 13.75 -13.23
N GLN A 105 -9.81 14.51 -13.52
CA GLN A 105 -9.74 15.90 -13.99
C GLN A 105 -9.31 16.91 -12.91
N ASP A 106 -9.43 16.56 -11.63
CA ASP A 106 -9.09 17.42 -10.50
C ASP A 106 -7.61 17.23 -10.07
N VAL A 107 -6.86 16.37 -10.77
CA VAL A 107 -5.46 16.03 -10.49
C VAL A 107 -4.52 17.03 -11.17
N PRO A 108 -3.65 17.74 -10.43
CA PRO A 108 -2.64 18.60 -11.03
C PRO A 108 -1.74 17.84 -12.02
N GLY A 109 -1.46 18.44 -13.18
CA GLY A 109 -0.68 17.79 -14.25
C GLY A 109 0.69 17.29 -13.79
N THR A 110 1.35 18.04 -12.91
CA THR A 110 2.64 17.68 -12.27
C THR A 110 2.58 16.41 -11.42
N LEU A 111 1.38 15.99 -11.00
CA LEU A 111 1.14 14.88 -10.07
C LEU A 111 0.49 13.66 -10.75
N GLN A 112 0.25 13.68 -12.07
CA GLN A 112 -0.41 12.56 -12.77
C GLN A 112 0.33 11.22 -12.59
N LYS A 113 1.66 11.23 -12.55
CA LYS A 113 2.44 10.01 -12.29
C LYS A 113 2.23 9.48 -10.87
N ALA A 114 2.22 10.38 -9.88
CA ALA A 114 1.91 10.01 -8.49
C ALA A 114 0.47 9.48 -8.38
N GLN A 115 -0.51 10.14 -9.02
CA GLN A 115 -1.89 9.65 -9.12
C GLN A 115 -1.96 8.22 -9.67
N GLY A 116 -1.20 7.90 -10.72
CA GLY A 116 -1.17 6.57 -11.31
C GLY A 116 -0.76 5.50 -10.28
N PHE A 117 0.28 5.77 -9.50
CA PHE A 117 0.70 4.88 -8.41
C PHE A 117 -0.33 4.80 -7.28
N PHE A 118 -0.93 5.95 -6.89
CA PHE A 118 -1.98 6.00 -5.88
C PHE A 118 -3.21 5.16 -6.30
N SER A 119 -3.73 5.35 -7.51
CA SER A 119 -4.88 4.60 -8.03
C SER A 119 -4.59 3.10 -8.13
N ALA A 120 -3.37 2.72 -8.56
CA ALA A 120 -2.97 1.32 -8.58
C ALA A 120 -2.94 0.73 -7.16
N ALA A 121 -2.36 1.44 -6.19
CA ALA A 121 -2.34 1.02 -4.79
C ALA A 121 -3.76 0.86 -4.23
N GLN A 122 -4.62 1.85 -4.45
CA GLN A 122 -6.03 1.80 -4.02
C GLN A 122 -6.76 0.60 -4.63
N LYS A 123 -6.55 0.29 -5.91
CA LYS A 123 -7.18 -0.86 -6.58
C LYS A 123 -6.78 -2.17 -5.91
N HIS A 124 -5.49 -2.40 -5.69
CA HIS A 124 -5.01 -3.61 -5.02
C HIS A 124 -5.53 -3.70 -3.57
N ASN A 125 -5.55 -2.57 -2.85
CA ASN A 125 -6.06 -2.52 -1.49
C ASN A 125 -7.57 -2.81 -1.41
N LEU A 126 -8.36 -2.31 -2.37
CA LEU A 126 -9.79 -2.63 -2.50
C LEU A 126 -10.01 -4.13 -2.74
N VAL A 127 -9.24 -4.74 -3.65
CA VAL A 127 -9.34 -6.19 -3.90
C VAL A 127 -8.97 -6.98 -2.64
N THR A 128 -7.93 -6.56 -1.92
CA THR A 128 -7.50 -7.16 -0.65
C THR A 128 -8.65 -7.11 0.37
N TYR A 129 -9.27 -5.93 0.56
CA TYR A 129 -10.44 -5.77 1.41
C TYR A 129 -11.61 -6.68 0.99
N GLN A 130 -11.93 -6.74 -0.30
CA GLN A 130 -13.05 -7.54 -0.81
C GLN A 130 -12.85 -9.03 -0.54
N LEU A 131 -11.63 -9.54 -0.73
CA LEU A 131 -11.31 -10.95 -0.47
C LEU A 131 -11.54 -11.29 1.01
N LEU A 132 -10.98 -10.47 1.91
CA LEU A 132 -11.13 -10.71 3.34
C LEU A 132 -12.58 -10.55 3.81
N ASN A 133 -13.27 -9.51 3.35
CA ASN A 133 -14.68 -9.29 3.68
C ASN A 133 -15.55 -10.47 3.22
N ASN A 134 -15.29 -11.02 2.03
CA ASN A 134 -16.03 -12.17 1.52
C ASN A 134 -15.75 -13.43 2.35
N VAL A 135 -14.51 -13.65 2.79
CA VAL A 135 -14.16 -14.76 3.69
C VAL A 135 -14.90 -14.63 5.02
N VAL A 136 -14.88 -13.44 5.63
CA VAL A 136 -15.55 -13.18 6.91
C VAL A 136 -17.07 -13.35 6.80
N GLN A 137 -17.69 -12.85 5.73
CA GLN A 137 -19.15 -12.95 5.53
C GLN A 137 -19.64 -14.37 5.20
N ASN A 138 -18.77 -15.22 4.63
CA ASN A 138 -19.12 -16.58 4.20
C ASN A 138 -18.36 -17.65 4.99
N ALA A 139 -17.90 -17.33 6.21
CA ALA A 139 -17.01 -18.20 6.99
C ALA A 139 -17.59 -19.60 7.23
N GLU A 140 -18.92 -19.73 7.30
CA GLU A 140 -19.61 -21.00 7.55
C GLU A 140 -19.83 -21.85 6.28
N THR A 141 -19.77 -21.24 5.09
CA THR A 141 -20.18 -21.88 3.82
C THR A 141 -19.06 -21.99 2.80
N ILE A 142 -17.95 -21.29 3.01
CA ILE A 142 -16.78 -21.35 2.13
C ILE A 142 -16.07 -22.71 2.27
N SER A 143 -15.74 -23.34 1.15
CA SER A 143 -14.94 -24.57 1.17
C SER A 143 -13.48 -24.28 1.51
N ASP A 144 -12.79 -25.26 2.11
CA ASP A 144 -11.36 -25.14 2.43
C ASP A 144 -10.51 -24.74 1.22
N GLU A 145 -10.76 -25.36 0.06
CA GLU A 145 -10.03 -25.06 -1.19
C GLU A 145 -10.28 -23.62 -1.67
N LYS A 146 -11.50 -23.11 -1.49
CA LYS A 146 -11.83 -21.73 -1.87
C LYS A 146 -11.20 -20.74 -0.90
N LEU A 147 -11.20 -21.06 0.40
CA LEU A 147 -10.56 -20.26 1.43
C LEU A 147 -9.05 -20.13 1.16
N GLU A 148 -8.36 -21.22 0.87
CA GLU A 148 -6.93 -21.22 0.55
C GLU A 148 -6.63 -20.33 -0.67
N LYS A 149 -7.37 -20.52 -1.77
CA LYS A 149 -7.23 -19.70 -2.98
C LYS A 149 -7.48 -18.21 -2.74
N ASP A 150 -8.48 -17.87 -1.93
CA ASP A 150 -8.78 -16.48 -1.59
C ASP A 150 -7.71 -15.86 -0.70
N MET A 151 -7.16 -16.61 0.25
CA MET A 151 -6.08 -16.14 1.12
C MET A 151 -4.76 -15.97 0.37
N GLU A 152 -4.40 -16.88 -0.55
CA GLU A 152 -3.26 -16.70 -1.44
C GLU A 152 -3.41 -15.44 -2.31
N LYS A 153 -4.60 -15.24 -2.88
CA LYS A 153 -4.90 -14.04 -3.67
C LYS A 153 -4.83 -12.79 -2.80
N PHE A 154 -5.35 -12.84 -1.58
CA PHE A 154 -5.28 -11.75 -0.62
C PHE A 154 -3.83 -11.34 -0.36
N VAL A 155 -2.93 -12.29 -0.09
CA VAL A 155 -1.50 -12.01 0.16
C VAL A 155 -0.85 -11.37 -1.08
N ARG A 156 -1.12 -11.91 -2.27
CA ARG A 156 -0.58 -11.35 -3.53
C ARG A 156 -1.02 -9.91 -3.77
N GLU A 157 -2.30 -9.62 -3.54
CA GLU A 157 -2.87 -8.28 -3.70
C GLU A 157 -2.33 -7.32 -2.63
N TYR A 158 -2.15 -7.78 -1.39
CA TYR A 158 -1.50 -7.02 -0.32
C TYR A 158 -0.06 -6.63 -0.68
N ILE A 159 0.74 -7.57 -1.18
CA ILE A 159 2.12 -7.30 -1.65
C ILE A 159 2.11 -6.27 -2.78
N SER A 160 1.19 -6.42 -3.73
CA SER A 160 1.03 -5.49 -4.86
C SER A 160 0.65 -4.08 -4.38
N PHE A 161 -0.26 -3.98 -3.40
CA PHE A 161 -0.61 -2.74 -2.74
C PHE A 161 0.62 -2.07 -2.12
N LYS A 162 1.41 -2.80 -1.32
CA LYS A 162 2.64 -2.26 -0.69
C LYS A 162 3.61 -1.72 -1.73
N ALA A 163 3.85 -2.49 -2.79
CA ALA A 163 4.76 -2.10 -3.86
C ALA A 163 4.31 -0.80 -4.54
N LYS A 164 3.04 -0.69 -4.93
CA LYS A 164 2.50 0.52 -5.58
C LYS A 164 2.46 1.73 -4.66
N ALA A 165 2.12 1.53 -3.39
CA ALA A 165 2.19 2.59 -2.40
C ALA A 165 3.66 3.04 -2.20
N GLY A 166 4.63 2.11 -2.25
CA GLY A 166 6.06 2.41 -2.23
C GLY A 166 6.48 3.29 -3.41
N SER A 167 6.09 2.93 -4.63
CA SER A 167 6.33 3.74 -5.83
C SER A 167 5.70 5.14 -5.75
N PHE A 168 4.53 5.27 -5.11
CA PHE A 168 3.95 6.58 -4.81
C PHE A 168 4.88 7.42 -3.92
N ASN A 169 5.35 6.86 -2.80
CA ASN A 169 6.25 7.58 -1.89
C ASN A 169 7.55 8.00 -2.59
N GLU A 170 8.13 7.12 -3.41
CA GLU A 170 9.33 7.43 -4.20
C GLU A 170 9.08 8.57 -5.18
N GLU A 171 7.93 8.59 -5.84
CA GLU A 171 7.56 9.65 -6.77
C GLU A 171 7.34 10.99 -6.03
N ILE A 172 6.68 10.99 -4.88
CA ILE A 172 6.55 12.19 -4.04
C ILE A 172 7.92 12.68 -3.57
N ASN A 173 8.81 11.78 -3.14
CA ASN A 173 10.17 12.15 -2.74
C ASN A 173 10.98 12.74 -3.90
N ARG A 174 10.82 12.19 -5.10
CA ARG A 174 11.42 12.75 -6.33
C ARG A 174 10.89 14.15 -6.62
N LEU A 175 9.57 14.34 -6.53
CA LEU A 175 8.94 15.64 -6.77
C LEU A 175 9.34 16.66 -5.71
N ASN A 176 9.43 16.31 -4.42
CA ASN A 176 9.92 17.19 -3.35
C ASN A 176 11.39 17.64 -3.53
N LYS A 177 12.20 16.91 -4.30
CA LYS A 177 13.56 17.35 -4.68
C LYS A 177 13.54 18.41 -5.79
N ILE A 178 12.49 18.42 -6.61
CA ILE A 178 12.30 19.35 -7.74
C ILE A 178 11.53 20.60 -7.30
N TYR A 179 10.52 20.41 -6.45
CA TYR A 179 9.61 21.41 -5.94
C TYR A 179 9.88 21.63 -4.45
N LYS A 180 10.20 22.88 -4.07
CA LYS A 180 10.38 23.29 -2.67
C LYS A 180 9.08 23.80 -2.04
#